data_AF-G9KYJ7-F1
#
_entry.id   AF-G9KYJ7-F1
#
_cell.length_a   1.000
_cell.length_b   1.000
_cell.length_c   1.000
_cell.angle_alpha   90.00
_cell.angle_beta   90.00
_cell.angle_gamma   90.00
#
_symmetry.space_group_name_H-M   'P 1'
#
loop_
_entity.id
_entity.type
_entity.pdbx_description
1 polymer ?
#
loop_
_entity_poly.entity_id
_entity_poly.type
_entity_poly.pdbx_seq_one_letter_code
_entity_poly.pdbx_strand_id
1 'polypeptide(L)' 'MELPNYSRQLLQQLYTLCKEQQFCDCTISIGTIYFRAHKLVLAAASLLFKTLLDNTDTISIDASVVSP' A
#
# COMPACT_ATOMS: atom_id res chain seq x y z
N MET A 1 -2.38 23.80 14.51
CA MET A 1 -2.30 23.13 15.83
C MET A 1 -1.56 21.82 15.60
N GLU A 2 -0.37 21.66 16.15
CA GLU A 2 0.37 20.39 16.09
C GLU A 2 -0.17 19.48 17.20
N LEU A 3 -0.82 18.38 16.84
CA LEU A 3 -1.29 17.40 17.80
C LEU A 3 -0.14 16.41 18.07
N PRO A 4 0.38 16.30 19.31
CA PRO A 4 1.51 15.42 19.59
C PRO A 4 1.17 13.98 19.22
N ASN A 5 2.09 13.29 18.55
CA ASN A 5 1.95 11.90 18.07
C ASN A 5 0.92 11.65 16.95
N TYR A 6 0.35 12.70 16.36
CA TYR A 6 -0.66 12.54 15.31
C TYR A 6 -0.22 11.67 14.15
N SER A 7 1.02 11.84 13.66
CA SER A 7 1.57 11.05 12.55
C SER A 7 1.58 9.55 12.85
N ARG A 8 1.91 9.16 14.09
CA ARG A 8 1.90 7.76 14.53
C ARG A 8 0.47 7.21 14.60
N GLN A 9 -0.46 7.98 15.17
CA GLN A 9 -1.87 7.58 15.25
C GLN A 9 -2.49 7.43 13.87
N LEU A 10 -2.20 8.38 12.97
CA LEU A 10 -2.64 8.34 11.58
C LEU A 10 -2.13 7.09 10.87
N LEU A 11 -0.84 6.76 11.02
CA LEU A 11 -0.28 5.54 10.40
C LEU A 11 -0.93 4.27 10.95
N GLN A 12 -1.24 4.21 12.25
CA GLN A 12 -1.97 3.09 12.84
C GLN A 12 -3.40 2.98 12.27
N GLN A 13 -4.10 4.10 12.11
CA GLN A 13 -5.43 4.12 11.50
C GLN A 13 -5.39 3.67 10.03
N LEU A 14 -4.44 4.17 9.23
CA LEU A 14 -4.25 3.75 7.84
C LEU A 14 -3.98 2.24 7.74
N TYR A 15 -3.15 1.70 8.63
CA TYR A 15 -2.91 0.25 8.69
C TYR A 15 -4.18 -0.54 9.01
N THR A 16 -4.98 -0.11 10.00
CA THR A 16 -6.26 -0.75 10.32
C THR A 16 -7.22 -0.73 9.14
N LEU A 17 -7.39 0.43 8.49
CA LEU A 17 -8.20 0.58 7.28
C LEU A 17 -7.72 -0.36 6.17
N CYS A 18 -6.40 -0.49 5.99
CA CYS A 18 -5.82 -1.38 5.00
C CYS A 18 -6.16 -2.85 5.27
N LYS A 19 -6.07 -3.29 6.53
CA LYS A 19 -6.43 -4.66 6.96
C LYS A 19 -7.92 -4.96 6.76
N GLU A 20 -8.77 -3.97 7.02
CA GLU A 20 -10.22 -4.05 6.82
C GLU A 20 -10.64 -3.81 5.36
N GLN A 21 -9.66 -3.61 4.46
CA GLN A 21 -9.84 -3.30 3.05
C GLN A 21 -10.66 -2.03 2.77
N GLN A 22 -10.70 -1.11 3.74
CA GLN A 22 -11.39 0.18 3.63
C GLN A 22 -10.48 1.21 2.96
N PHE A 23 -11.06 1.97 2.03
CA PHE A 23 -10.40 3.03 1.26
C PHE A 23 -9.15 2.58 0.47
N CYS A 24 -8.85 1.29 0.41
CA CYS A 24 -7.80 0.77 -0.46
C CYS A 24 -8.16 1.10 -1.90
N ASP A 25 -7.19 1.65 -2.63
CA ASP A 25 -7.31 2.18 -3.99
C ASP A 25 -6.29 1.52 -4.94
N CYS A 26 -5.53 0.52 -4.47
CA CYS A 26 -4.75 -0.35 -5.33
C CYS A 26 -4.74 -1.81 -4.89
N THR A 27 -4.37 -2.69 -5.83
CA THR A 27 -4.18 -4.13 -5.64
C THR A 27 -2.76 -4.50 -6.04
N ILE A 28 -2.04 -5.19 -5.15
CA ILE A 28 -0.79 -5.87 -5.47
C ILE A 28 -1.09 -7.36 -5.55
N SER A 29 -0.79 -7.97 -6.69
CA SER A 29 -0.94 -9.41 -6.91
C SER A 29 0.43 -10.07 -6.96
N ILE A 30 0.57 -11.19 -6.25
CA ILE A 30 1.75 -12.05 -6.25
C ILE A 30 1.29 -13.46 -6.59
N GLY A 31 1.49 -13.89 -7.84
CA GLY A 31 0.87 -15.11 -8.35
C GLY A 31 -0.65 -15.08 -8.21
N THR A 32 -1.21 -15.97 -7.39
CA THR A 32 -2.66 -16.08 -7.12
C THR A 32 -3.13 -15.32 -5.88
N ILE A 33 -2.22 -14.67 -5.14
CA ILE A 33 -2.52 -13.94 -3.90
C ILE A 33 -2.69 -12.46 -4.21
N TYR A 34 -3.71 -11.84 -3.61
CA TYR A 34 -4.04 -10.42 -3.80
C TYR A 34 -4.00 -9.66 -2.49
N PHE A 35 -3.38 -8.48 -2.51
CA PHE A 35 -3.28 -7.57 -1.38
C PHE A 35 -3.90 -6.23 -1.76
N ARG A 36 -4.89 -5.78 -0.97
CA ARG A 36 -5.46 -4.43 -1.09
C ARG A 36 -4.61 -3.45 -0.28
N ALA A 37 -4.28 -2.30 -0.85
CA ALA A 37 -3.43 -1.30 -0.21
C ALA A 37 -3.83 0.13 -0.59
N HIS A 38 -3.24 1.11 0.11
CA HIS A 38 -3.37 2.53 -0.20
C HIS A 38 -2.19 3.01 -1.05
N LYS A 39 -2.45 3.50 -2.27
CA LYS A 39 -1.45 4.03 -3.19
C LYS A 39 -0.59 5.09 -2.54
N LEU A 40 -1.22 6.03 -1.84
CA LEU A 40 -0.53 7.17 -1.24
C LEU A 40 0.49 6.71 -0.19
N VAL A 41 0.14 5.71 0.62
CA VAL A 41 1.04 5.14 1.64
C VAL A 41 2.22 4.44 0.97
N LEU A 42 1.96 3.63 -0.06
CA LEU A 42 3.02 2.94 -0.81
C LEU A 42 3.95 3.91 -1.55
N ALA A 43 3.39 4.92 -2.21
CA ALA A 43 4.14 5.93 -2.94
C ALA A 43 5.01 6.81 -2.02
N ALA A 44 4.53 7.09 -0.80
CA ALA A 44 5.31 7.78 0.22
C ALA A 44 6.46 6.92 0.75
N ALA A 45 6.27 5.60 0.83
CA ALA A 45 7.27 4.66 1.35
C ALA A 45 8.30 4.18 0.32
N SER A 46 7.98 4.23 -0.99
CA SER A 46 8.84 3.66 -2.04
C SER A 46 8.66 4.36 -3.39
N LEU A 47 9.78 4.79 -3.98
CA LEU A 47 9.80 5.38 -5.32
C LEU A 47 9.38 4.38 -6.41
N LEU A 48 9.64 3.08 -6.20
CA LEU A 48 9.20 2.02 -7.11
C LEU A 48 7.67 1.98 -7.15
N PHE A 49 7.02 1.90 -6.00
CA PHE A 49 5.56 1.89 -5.94
C PHE A 49 4.96 3.20 -6.43
N LYS A 50 5.58 4.35 -6.14
CA LYS A 50 5.17 5.64 -6.71
C LYS A 50 5.14 5.58 -8.23
N THR A 51 6.22 5.12 -8.85
CA THR A 51 6.33 5.05 -10.33
C THR A 51 5.36 4.04 -10.93
N LEU A 52 5.23 2.86 -10.31
CA LEU A 52 4.34 1.81 -10.80
C LEU A 52 2.87 2.19 -10.68
N LEU A 53 2.45 2.90 -9.61
CA LEU A 53 1.04 3.23 -9.34
C LEU A 53 0.58 4.59 -9.90
N ASP A 54 1.49 5.32 -10.55
CA ASP A 54 1.24 6.69 -11.04
C ASP A 54 0.04 6.75 -11.99
N ASN A 55 -0.12 5.72 -12.83
CA ASN A 55 -1.19 5.64 -13.84
C ASN A 55 -1.99 4.32 -13.79
N THR A 56 -1.81 3.50 -12.76
CA THR A 56 -2.53 2.22 -12.60
C THR A 56 -2.84 1.92 -11.13
N ASP A 57 -3.91 1.18 -10.91
CA ASP A 57 -4.36 0.73 -9.59
C ASP A 57 -3.92 -0.71 -9.30
N THR A 58 -3.24 -1.37 -10.23
CA THR A 58 -2.84 -2.78 -10.09
C THR A 58 -1.37 -2.98 -10.40
N ILE A 59 -0.70 -3.71 -9.52
CA ILE A 59 0.66 -4.24 -9.73
C ILE A 59 0.58 -5.76 -9.73
N SER A 60 1.27 -6.39 -10.67
CA SER A 60 1.44 -7.84 -10.73
C SER A 60 2.91 -8.19 -10.62
N ILE A 61 3.24 -9.00 -9.62
CA ILE A 61 4.59 -9.50 -9.34
C ILE A 61 4.56 -11.00 -9.60
N ASP A 62 5.50 -11.45 -10.42
CA ASP A 62 5.70 -12.87 -10.67
C ASP A 62 6.18 -13.56 -9.37
N ALA A 63 5.54 -14.66 -8.97
CA ALA A 63 5.93 -15.38 -7.75
C ALA A 63 7.36 -15.93 -7.82
N SER A 64 7.91 -16.13 -9.03
CA SER A 64 9.29 -16.58 -9.23
C SER A 64 10.34 -15.56 -8.79
N VAL A 65 10.00 -14.27 -8.71
CA VAL A 65 10.93 -13.21 -8.26
C VAL A 65 10.91 -13.01 -6.74
N VAL A 66 10.02 -13.70 -6.01
CA VAL A 66 9.95 -13.65 -4.55
C VAL A 66 10.79 -14.79 -3.99
N SER A 67 12.02 -14.49 -3.58
CA SER A 67 12.84 -15.42 -2.81
C SER A 67 12.33 -15.52 -1.35
N PRO A 68 12.42 -16.71 -0.70
CA PRO A 68 12.05 -16.89 0.71
C PRO A 68 12.85 -16.00 1.68
#